data_AF-A0AA97E1K5-F1
#
_entry.id   AF-A0AA97E1K5-F1
#
_cell.length_a   1.000
_cell.length_b   1.000
_cell.length_c   1.000
_cell.angle_alpha   90.00
_cell.angle_beta   90.00
_cell.angle_gamma   90.00
#
_symmetry.space_group_name_H-M   'P 1'
#
loop_
_entity.id
_entity.type
_entity.pdbx_description
1 polymer ?
#
loop_
_entity_poly.entity_id
_entity_poly.type
_entity_poly.pdbx_seq_one_letter_code
_entity_poly.pdbx_strand_id
1 'polypeptide(L)'
;MTYSLPWFQKYGSNWYQQVYGGYLESMFAGVGSEILYRRKDSNWAIGADFNVVSQRDPSSFFNVYNHEHDYSDDTRVLVNGTTGHLSIYYQPEFSLLENTRLQLDIGKFLATDKGVRIDFSKQYKSGIIVGAYASLTDMSPEDFGEGSFTKGFYFSIPFDTVSLKPTNTRGNFAWQPITRDGGQMLGKRYGLYNITDVVSPWFQRPNQN
;
A
#
# COMPACT_ATOMS: atom_id res chain seq x y z
N MET A 1 9.18 -3.25 15.93
CA MET A 1 9.40 -4.39 15.02
C MET A 1 8.05 -4.85 14.47
N THR A 2 7.97 -5.07 13.16
CA THR A 2 6.76 -5.53 12.45
C THR A 2 6.85 -7.05 12.25
N TYR A 3 5.89 -7.80 12.80
CA TYR A 3 5.82 -9.26 12.71
C TYR A 3 4.44 -9.64 12.20
N SER A 4 4.36 -10.03 10.93
CA SER A 4 3.14 -10.56 10.32
C SER A 4 3.38 -11.97 9.80
N LEU A 5 2.38 -12.83 9.97
CA LEU A 5 2.35 -14.19 9.44
C LEU A 5 1.41 -14.24 8.24
N PRO A 6 1.94 -14.29 7.01
CA PRO A 6 1.11 -14.42 5.82
C PRO A 6 0.91 -15.90 5.44
N TRP A 7 -0.30 -16.21 4.99
CA TRP A 7 -0.65 -17.43 4.28
C TRP A 7 -1.09 -17.08 2.86
N PHE A 8 -0.59 -17.82 1.86
CA PHE A 8 -0.83 -17.54 0.45
C PHE A 8 -1.49 -18.74 -0.23
N GLN A 9 -2.44 -18.46 -1.11
CA GLN A 9 -3.09 -19.47 -1.92
C GLN A 9 -3.29 -18.97 -3.34
N LYS A 10 -3.05 -19.84 -4.32
CA LYS A 10 -3.38 -19.61 -5.72
C LYS A 10 -4.59 -20.46 -6.10
N TYR A 11 -5.57 -19.88 -6.78
CA TYR A 11 -6.73 -20.57 -7.31
C TYR A 11 -6.74 -20.49 -8.83
N GLY A 12 -6.76 -21.65 -9.50
CA GLY A 12 -6.62 -21.73 -10.95
C GLY A 12 -5.35 -21.03 -11.44
N SER A 13 -5.45 -20.34 -12.58
CA SER A 13 -4.29 -19.70 -13.20
C SER A 13 -4.07 -18.24 -12.80
N ASN A 14 -5.13 -17.55 -12.38
CA ASN A 14 -5.16 -16.07 -12.33
C ASN A 14 -5.59 -15.47 -10.99
N TRP A 15 -6.10 -16.27 -10.04
CA TRP A 15 -6.54 -15.78 -8.73
C TRP A 15 -5.51 -16.07 -7.66
N TYR A 16 -5.24 -15.07 -6.84
CA TYR A 16 -4.32 -15.12 -5.72
C TYR A 16 -5.04 -14.63 -4.48
N GLN A 17 -4.77 -15.25 -3.34
CA GLN A 17 -5.27 -14.86 -2.04
C GLN A 17 -4.11 -14.82 -1.05
N GLN A 18 -4.21 -13.86 -0.14
CA GLN A 18 -3.37 -13.79 1.04
C GLN A 18 -4.26 -13.57 2.26
N VAL A 19 -3.98 -14.27 3.34
CA VAL A 19 -4.51 -13.95 4.68
C VAL A 19 -3.31 -13.65 5.55
N TYR A 20 -3.38 -12.61 6.37
CA TYR A 20 -2.27 -12.21 7.23
C TYR A 20 -2.77 -11.70 8.57
N GLY A 21 -1.96 -11.90 9.60
CA GLY A 21 -2.23 -11.41 10.93
C GLY A 21 -0.96 -11.10 11.70
N GLY A 22 -1.08 -10.22 12.69
CA GLY A 22 -0.01 -9.85 13.61
C GLY A 22 0.18 -8.34 13.67
N TYR A 23 1.43 -7.91 13.86
CA TYR A 23 1.82 -6.52 13.82
C TYR A 23 2.01 -6.10 12.38
N LEU A 24 0.99 -5.44 11.83
CA LEU A 24 0.95 -5.02 10.43
C LEU A 24 1.81 -3.77 10.21
N GLU A 25 1.81 -2.85 11.19
CA GLU A 25 2.67 -1.67 11.23
C GLU A 25 3.35 -1.51 12.60
N SER A 26 4.27 -0.54 12.69
CA SER A 26 4.89 -0.14 13.97
C SER A 26 3.86 0.28 15.01
N MET A 27 2.73 0.86 14.59
CA MET A 27 1.67 1.37 15.46
C MET A 27 0.36 0.57 15.42
N PHE A 28 0.19 -0.37 14.49
CA PHE A 28 -1.06 -1.13 14.34
C PHE A 28 -0.82 -2.64 14.33
N ALA A 29 -1.65 -3.35 15.08
CA ALA A 29 -1.80 -4.80 15.01
C ALA A 29 -3.16 -5.13 14.38
N GLY A 30 -3.28 -6.27 13.73
CA GLY A 30 -4.54 -6.63 13.10
C GLY A 30 -4.48 -7.91 12.29
N VAL A 31 -5.60 -8.19 11.65
CA VAL A 31 -5.77 -9.29 10.70
C VAL A 31 -6.39 -8.76 9.42
N GLY A 32 -6.04 -9.35 8.30
CA GLY A 32 -6.58 -8.97 7.01
C GLY A 32 -6.52 -10.07 5.98
N SER A 33 -7.30 -9.89 4.92
CA SER A 33 -7.29 -10.73 3.74
C SER A 33 -7.21 -9.85 2.51
N GLU A 34 -6.47 -10.32 1.51
CA GLU A 34 -6.36 -9.72 0.19
C GLU A 34 -6.65 -10.79 -0.85
N ILE A 35 -7.37 -10.42 -1.90
CA ILE A 35 -7.56 -11.21 -3.10
C ILE A 35 -7.10 -10.40 -4.31
N LEU A 36 -6.53 -11.07 -5.30
CA LEU A 36 -6.05 -10.44 -6.52
C LEU A 36 -6.37 -11.33 -7.72
N TYR A 37 -7.03 -10.76 -8.71
CA TYR A 37 -7.10 -11.30 -10.05
C TYR A 37 -6.01 -10.66 -10.91
N ARG A 38 -5.07 -11.47 -11.39
CA ARG A 38 -4.00 -11.05 -12.29
C ARG A 38 -3.65 -12.17 -13.26
N ARG A 39 -3.84 -11.91 -14.55
CA ARG A 39 -3.45 -12.86 -15.60
C ARG A 39 -1.97 -12.66 -15.97
N LYS A 40 -1.30 -13.75 -16.35
CA LYS A 40 0.05 -13.71 -16.91
C LYS A 40 0.12 -12.76 -18.11
N ASP A 41 1.16 -11.93 -18.16
CA ASP A 41 1.44 -10.97 -19.23
C ASP A 41 0.29 -9.97 -19.51
N SER A 42 -0.63 -9.80 -18.54
CA SER A 42 -1.70 -8.82 -18.63
C SER A 42 -1.23 -7.47 -18.12
N ASN A 43 -1.67 -6.42 -18.80
CA ASN A 43 -1.42 -5.04 -18.44
C ASN A 43 -2.38 -4.49 -17.38
N TRP A 44 -3.27 -5.31 -16.80
CA TRP A 44 -4.16 -4.90 -15.73
C TRP A 44 -4.30 -5.97 -14.64
N ALA A 45 -4.72 -5.54 -13.45
CA ALA A 45 -5.09 -6.42 -12.35
C ALA A 45 -6.18 -5.76 -11.50
N ILE A 46 -6.99 -6.57 -10.81
CA ILE A 46 -7.99 -6.07 -9.86
C ILE A 46 -7.80 -6.84 -8.56
N GLY A 47 -7.70 -6.12 -7.45
CA GLY A 47 -7.60 -6.69 -6.12
C GLY A 47 -8.64 -6.11 -5.19
N ALA A 48 -8.91 -6.82 -4.10
CA ALA A 48 -9.70 -6.31 -3.01
C ALA A 48 -9.06 -6.71 -1.69
N ASP A 49 -9.09 -5.83 -0.71
CA ASP A 49 -8.64 -6.12 0.65
C ASP A 49 -9.64 -5.70 1.71
N PHE A 50 -9.52 -6.36 2.85
CA PHE A 50 -10.24 -6.03 4.07
C PHE A 50 -9.34 -6.31 5.28
N ASN A 51 -9.32 -5.37 6.22
CA ASN A 51 -8.50 -5.43 7.41
C ASN A 51 -9.29 -4.98 8.63
N VAL A 52 -9.03 -5.64 9.74
CA VAL A 52 -9.43 -5.22 11.08
C VAL A 52 -8.16 -4.91 11.85
N VAL A 53 -8.04 -3.69 12.34
CA VAL A 53 -6.82 -3.15 12.95
C VAL A 53 -7.11 -2.47 14.28
N SER A 54 -6.16 -2.61 15.20
CA SER A 54 -6.17 -2.00 16.52
C SER A 54 -4.83 -1.31 16.74
N GLN A 55 -4.87 -0.12 17.34
CA GLN A 55 -3.68 0.63 17.68
C GLN A 55 -2.92 -0.06 18.82
N ARG A 56 -1.60 -0.12 18.66
CA ARG A 56 -0.70 -0.74 19.64
C ARG A 56 -0.44 0.20 20.80
N ASP A 57 -0.23 -0.41 21.96
CA ASP A 57 0.40 0.24 23.10
C ASP A 57 1.92 0.35 22.85
N PRO A 58 2.49 1.57 22.77
CA PRO A 58 3.91 1.78 22.52
C PRO A 58 4.79 1.40 23.73
N SER A 59 4.21 1.24 24.93
CA SER A 59 4.93 0.85 26.15
C SER A 59 5.08 -0.67 26.30
N SER A 60 4.37 -1.46 25.49
CA SER A 60 4.36 -2.92 25.56
C SER A 60 4.85 -3.57 24.27
N PHE A 61 5.57 -4.68 24.42
CA PHE A 61 6.02 -5.48 23.27
C PHE A 61 4.85 -6.14 22.53
N PHE A 62 3.76 -6.47 23.23
CA PHE A 62 2.67 -7.29 22.68
C PHE A 62 1.23 -6.77 22.90
N ASN A 63 1.02 -5.66 23.61
CA ASN A 63 -0.34 -5.19 23.88
C ASN A 63 -0.92 -4.33 22.76
N VAL A 64 -2.23 -4.43 22.61
CA VAL A 64 -3.08 -3.49 21.87
C VAL A 64 -3.96 -2.75 22.87
N TYR A 65 -4.38 -1.53 22.53
CA TYR A 65 -5.35 -0.82 23.35
C TYR A 65 -6.70 -1.50 23.28
N ASN A 66 -7.36 -1.65 24.43
CA ASN A 66 -8.66 -2.30 24.58
C ASN A 66 -9.79 -1.28 24.82
N HIS A 67 -9.46 -0.06 25.24
CA HIS A 67 -10.39 1.07 25.37
C HIS A 67 -9.86 2.32 24.67
N GLU A 68 -10.80 3.16 24.21
CA GLU A 68 -10.49 4.37 23.45
C GLU A 68 -9.67 5.38 24.27
N HIS A 69 -9.69 5.31 25.60
CA HIS A 69 -8.94 6.21 26.49
C HIS A 69 -7.70 5.55 27.13
N ASP A 70 -7.30 4.35 26.70
CA ASP A 70 -6.18 3.63 27.33
C ASP A 70 -4.82 4.36 27.18
N TYR A 71 -4.69 5.31 26.25
CA TYR A 71 -3.50 6.15 26.15
C TYR A 71 -3.56 7.41 27.03
N SER A 72 -4.70 8.10 27.05
CA SER A 72 -4.95 9.29 27.88
C SER A 72 -6.44 9.64 27.86
N ASP A 73 -6.95 10.26 28.94
CA ASP A 73 -8.34 10.74 29.01
C ASP A 73 -8.67 11.73 27.88
N ASP A 74 -7.68 12.48 27.39
CA ASP A 74 -7.83 13.50 26.34
C ASP A 74 -7.54 12.99 24.91
N THR A 75 -7.06 11.75 24.74
CA THR A 75 -6.63 11.23 23.42
C THR A 75 -7.30 9.89 23.14
N ARG A 76 -8.12 9.85 22.08
CA ARG A 76 -8.77 8.62 21.63
C ARG A 76 -7.85 7.77 20.76
N VAL A 77 -7.69 6.50 21.11
CA VAL A 77 -6.96 5.50 20.31
C VAL A 77 -7.90 4.64 19.49
N LEU A 78 -7.43 4.18 18.34
CA LEU A 78 -8.22 3.32 17.45
C LEU A 78 -8.23 1.88 17.98
N VAL A 79 -9.22 1.53 18.81
CA VAL A 79 -9.35 0.18 19.39
C VAL A 79 -9.79 -0.84 18.34
N ASN A 80 -10.79 -0.51 17.51
CA ASN A 80 -11.34 -1.40 16.48
C ASN A 80 -11.59 -0.64 15.17
N GLY A 81 -10.52 -0.44 14.41
CA GLY A 81 -10.57 0.11 13.06
C GLY A 81 -10.84 -0.96 12.01
N THR A 82 -11.52 -0.58 10.94
CA THR A 82 -11.64 -1.41 9.73
C THR A 82 -11.15 -0.62 8.54
N THR A 83 -10.33 -1.23 7.70
CA THR A 83 -9.93 -0.66 6.41
C THR A 83 -10.22 -1.66 5.31
N GLY A 84 -10.45 -1.17 4.09
CA GLY A 84 -10.70 -2.06 2.97
C GLY A 84 -10.83 -1.31 1.68
N HIS A 85 -10.22 -1.84 0.63
CA HIS A 85 -10.11 -1.17 -0.66
C HIS A 85 -10.39 -2.15 -1.80
N LEU A 86 -11.04 -1.63 -2.85
CA LEU A 86 -10.99 -2.20 -4.19
C LEU A 86 -9.86 -1.49 -4.94
N SER A 87 -8.89 -2.27 -5.42
CA SER A 87 -7.71 -1.77 -6.13
C SER A 87 -7.76 -2.17 -7.60
N ILE A 88 -7.58 -1.22 -8.51
CA ILE A 88 -7.43 -1.46 -9.94
C ILE A 88 -6.03 -1.03 -10.33
N TYR A 89 -5.32 -1.90 -11.03
CA TYR A 89 -3.98 -1.65 -11.55
C TYR A 89 -4.03 -1.69 -13.07
N TYR A 90 -3.41 -0.71 -13.72
CA TYR A 90 -3.35 -0.62 -15.17
C TYR A 90 -1.98 -0.12 -15.63
N GLN A 91 -1.43 -0.75 -16.66
CA GLN A 91 -0.15 -0.41 -17.29
C GLN A 91 -0.44 -0.06 -18.75
N PRO A 92 -0.65 1.22 -19.09
CA PRO A 92 -0.97 1.62 -20.45
C PRO A 92 0.09 1.19 -21.47
N GLU A 93 -0.34 0.70 -22.63
CA GLU A 93 0.53 0.30 -23.74
C GLU A 93 0.58 1.33 -24.88
N PHE A 94 -0.08 2.48 -24.71
CA PHE A 94 -0.06 3.57 -25.69
C PHE A 94 1.29 4.29 -25.67
N SER A 95 1.82 4.65 -26.84
CA SER A 95 3.14 5.27 -27.01
C SER A 95 3.42 6.49 -26.10
N LEU A 96 2.40 7.32 -25.85
CA LEU A 96 2.51 8.50 -24.97
C LEU A 96 2.67 8.15 -23.48
N LEU A 97 2.19 6.98 -23.06
CA LEU A 97 2.15 6.52 -21.66
C LEU A 97 2.92 5.22 -21.46
N GLU A 98 3.84 4.89 -22.35
CA GLU A 98 4.72 3.74 -22.18
C GLU A 98 5.50 3.80 -20.86
N ASN A 99 5.69 2.62 -20.28
CA ASN A 99 6.37 2.43 -19.01
C ASN A 99 5.72 3.18 -17.85
N THR A 100 4.40 3.36 -17.88
CA THR A 100 3.64 3.92 -16.77
C THR A 100 2.74 2.88 -16.11
N ARG A 101 2.37 3.14 -14.86
CA ARG A 101 1.36 2.40 -14.11
C ARG A 101 0.42 3.38 -13.45
N LEU A 102 -0.87 3.10 -13.60
CA LEU A 102 -1.96 3.70 -12.85
C LEU A 102 -2.47 2.69 -11.84
N GLN A 103 -2.68 3.15 -10.61
CA GLN A 103 -3.35 2.41 -9.56
C GLN A 103 -4.47 3.28 -8.98
N LEU A 104 -5.63 2.68 -8.81
CA LEU A 104 -6.82 3.30 -8.25
C LEU A 104 -7.29 2.46 -7.08
N ASP A 105 -7.34 3.04 -5.88
CA ASP A 105 -7.82 2.38 -4.67
C ASP A 105 -9.08 3.09 -4.18
N ILE A 106 -10.18 2.37 -4.01
CA ILE A 106 -11.48 2.92 -3.60
C ILE A 106 -11.92 2.19 -2.35
N GLY A 107 -12.20 2.92 -1.27
CA GLY A 107 -12.68 2.27 -0.05
C GLY A 107 -12.52 3.11 1.21
N LYS A 108 -12.29 2.41 2.32
CA LYS A 108 -12.17 2.97 3.66
C LYS A 108 -10.71 2.93 4.12
N PHE A 109 -10.17 4.10 4.42
CA PHE A 109 -8.80 4.34 4.82
C PHE A 109 -8.60 4.20 6.33
N LEU A 110 -7.34 4.31 6.77
CA LEU A 110 -6.92 4.05 8.15
C LEU A 110 -7.54 5.04 9.16
N ALA A 111 -7.72 6.30 8.77
CA ALA A 111 -8.38 7.32 9.57
C ALA A 111 -9.93 7.22 9.51
N THR A 112 -10.47 6.06 9.09
CA THR A 112 -11.91 5.74 9.04
C THR A 112 -12.70 6.51 7.97
N ASP A 113 -12.05 7.43 7.27
CA ASP A 113 -12.55 8.16 6.11
C ASP A 113 -12.69 7.27 4.88
N LYS A 114 -13.66 7.60 4.01
CA LYS A 114 -13.94 6.89 2.77
C LYS A 114 -13.59 7.76 1.58
N GLY A 115 -13.00 7.15 0.57
CA GLY A 115 -12.71 7.89 -0.64
C GLY A 115 -11.93 7.09 -1.66
N VAL A 116 -11.10 7.82 -2.40
CA VAL A 116 -10.36 7.31 -3.54
C VAL A 116 -8.92 7.79 -3.47
N ARG A 117 -7.98 6.88 -3.74
CA ARG A 117 -6.57 7.18 -3.96
C ARG A 117 -6.20 6.84 -5.40
N ILE A 118 -5.55 7.80 -6.06
CA ILE A 118 -4.99 7.63 -7.39
C ILE A 118 -3.47 7.68 -7.25
N ASP A 119 -2.80 6.65 -7.77
CA ASP A 119 -1.34 6.54 -7.86
C ASP A 119 -0.94 6.44 -9.32
N PHE A 120 0.00 7.28 -9.72
CA PHE A 120 0.61 7.26 -11.03
C PHE A 120 2.12 7.13 -10.89
N SER A 121 2.72 6.20 -11.62
CA SER A 121 4.17 6.02 -11.63
C SER A 121 4.70 5.74 -13.02
N LYS A 122 5.96 6.12 -13.26
CA LYS A 122 6.71 5.84 -14.48
C LYS A 122 8.02 5.15 -14.14
N GLN A 123 8.32 4.09 -14.88
CA GLN A 123 9.61 3.41 -14.83
C GLN A 123 10.50 3.91 -15.98
N TYR A 124 11.72 4.32 -15.65
CA TYR A 124 12.71 4.77 -16.61
C TYR A 124 13.61 3.61 -17.04
N LYS A 125 14.38 3.79 -18.13
CA LYS A 125 15.30 2.76 -18.65
C LYS A 125 16.33 2.28 -17.61
N SER A 126 16.70 3.17 -16.69
CA SER A 126 17.56 2.88 -15.53
C SER A 126 16.91 1.98 -14.48
N GLY A 127 15.64 1.59 -14.66
CA GLY A 127 14.85 0.85 -13.68
C GLY A 127 14.32 1.73 -12.55
N ILE A 128 14.74 2.99 -12.42
CA ILE A 128 14.19 3.91 -11.42
C ILE A 128 12.70 4.09 -11.70
N ILE A 129 11.89 4.00 -10.64
CA ILE A 129 10.47 4.31 -10.69
C ILE A 129 10.26 5.63 -9.98
N VAL A 130 9.58 6.58 -10.61
CA VAL A 130 9.12 7.82 -9.98
C VAL A 130 7.60 7.80 -10.00
N GLY A 131 6.97 8.12 -8.87
CA GLY A 131 5.53 8.15 -8.76
C GLY A 131 5.02 9.28 -7.89
N ALA A 132 3.73 9.55 -8.05
CA ALA A 132 2.97 10.48 -7.26
C ALA A 132 1.59 9.88 -6.98
N TYR A 133 1.03 10.20 -5.82
CA TYR A 133 -0.33 9.83 -5.49
C TYR A 133 -1.09 10.99 -4.89
N ALA A 134 -2.42 10.93 -5.02
CA ALA A 134 -3.35 11.80 -4.33
C ALA A 134 -4.54 11.00 -3.80
N SER A 135 -4.99 11.32 -2.59
CA SER A 135 -6.15 10.72 -1.94
C SER A 135 -7.20 11.79 -1.67
N LEU A 136 -8.41 11.60 -2.18
CA LEU A 136 -9.58 12.44 -1.94
C LEU A 136 -10.60 11.63 -1.14
N THR A 137 -11.01 12.14 0.02
CA THR A 137 -11.90 11.42 0.94
C THR A 137 -12.97 12.34 1.52
N ASP A 138 -13.93 11.77 2.25
CA ASP A 138 -15.04 12.47 2.90
C ASP A 138 -14.68 13.17 4.22
N MET A 139 -13.39 13.15 4.60
CA MET A 139 -12.90 13.84 5.78
C MET A 139 -13.04 15.37 5.64
N SER A 140 -13.37 16.04 6.75
CA SER A 140 -13.64 17.48 6.76
C SER A 140 -12.37 18.30 6.49
N PRO A 141 -12.46 19.47 5.83
CA PRO A 141 -11.32 20.37 5.66
C PRO A 141 -10.67 20.76 6.99
N GLU A 142 -11.44 20.85 8.08
CA GLU A 142 -10.93 21.14 9.42
C GLU A 142 -10.03 20.01 9.94
N ASP A 143 -10.41 18.74 9.70
CA ASP A 143 -9.62 17.56 10.05
C ASP A 143 -8.40 17.37 9.12
N PHE A 144 -8.54 17.75 7.84
CA PHE A 144 -7.48 17.77 6.83
C PHE A 144 -6.50 18.95 6.97
N GLY A 145 -6.87 20.06 7.63
CA GLY A 145 -6.02 21.26 7.76
C GLY A 145 -5.90 22.09 6.46
N GLU A 146 -4.68 22.43 6.05
CA GLU A 146 -4.35 23.34 4.91
C GLU A 146 -4.59 22.73 3.50
N GLY A 147 -5.61 21.89 3.35
CA GLY A 147 -5.98 21.27 2.08
C GLY A 147 -7.24 20.41 2.15
N SER A 148 -7.70 19.92 0.99
CA SER A 148 -8.85 19.01 0.87
C SER A 148 -8.48 17.59 0.40
N PHE A 149 -7.18 17.32 0.25
CA PHE A 149 -6.68 16.03 -0.23
C PHE A 149 -5.23 15.80 0.20
N THR A 150 -4.88 14.55 0.42
CA THR A 150 -3.50 14.12 0.70
C THR A 150 -2.75 13.89 -0.60
N LYS A 151 -1.49 14.31 -0.67
CA LYS A 151 -0.63 14.13 -1.85
C LYS A 151 0.79 13.74 -1.44
N GLY A 152 1.43 12.89 -2.22
CA GLY A 152 2.80 12.48 -1.98
C GLY A 152 3.53 12.11 -3.27
N PHE A 153 4.85 12.15 -3.20
CA PHE A 153 5.77 11.75 -4.26
C PHE A 153 6.70 10.68 -3.73
N TYR A 154 7.14 9.78 -4.60
CA TYR A 154 8.10 8.76 -4.23
C TYR A 154 8.99 8.40 -5.40
N PHE A 155 10.18 7.89 -5.09
CA PHE A 155 11.03 7.23 -6.05
C PHE A 155 11.56 5.91 -5.51
N SER A 156 11.77 4.96 -6.40
CA SER A 156 12.26 3.62 -6.10
C SER A 156 13.46 3.30 -6.99
N ILE A 157 14.60 3.05 -6.36
CA ILE A 157 15.87 2.76 -7.03
C ILE A 157 16.16 1.27 -6.90
N PRO A 158 16.33 0.53 -8.00
CA PRO A 158 16.65 -0.89 -7.92
C PRO A 158 18.14 -1.08 -7.60
N PHE A 159 18.45 -1.94 -6.62
CA PHE A 159 19.83 -2.14 -6.19
C PHE A 159 20.62 -3.06 -7.11
N ASP A 160 19.99 -3.73 -8.08
CA ASP A 160 20.70 -4.42 -9.16
C ASP A 160 21.61 -3.49 -9.96
N THR A 161 21.27 -2.20 -10.04
CA THR A 161 22.09 -1.17 -10.72
C THR A 161 23.38 -0.81 -9.98
N VAL A 162 23.47 -1.10 -8.67
CA VAL A 162 24.60 -0.71 -7.80
C VAL A 162 25.25 -1.88 -7.05
N SER A 163 24.60 -3.05 -7.03
CA SER A 163 25.04 -4.24 -6.31
C SER A 163 25.86 -5.16 -7.21
N LEU A 164 26.97 -5.69 -6.67
CA LEU A 164 27.81 -6.70 -7.33
C LEU A 164 27.16 -8.10 -7.38
N LYS A 165 26.05 -8.30 -6.65
CA LYS A 165 25.27 -9.55 -6.64
C LYS A 165 23.87 -9.32 -7.22
N PRO A 166 23.33 -10.27 -8.02
CA PRO A 166 21.94 -10.21 -8.48
C PRO A 166 20.99 -10.06 -7.29
N THR A 167 20.16 -9.03 -7.31
CA THR A 167 19.18 -8.76 -6.25
C THR A 167 17.91 -8.13 -6.82
N ASN A 168 16.76 -8.50 -6.25
CA ASN A 168 15.47 -7.86 -6.55
C ASN A 168 15.12 -6.76 -5.52
N THR A 169 16.08 -6.38 -4.67
CA THR A 169 15.86 -5.35 -3.64
C THR A 169 15.82 -3.96 -4.27
N ARG A 170 14.88 -3.12 -3.82
CA ARG A 170 14.75 -1.72 -4.20
C ARG A 170 14.83 -0.83 -2.97
N GLY A 171 15.56 0.28 -3.06
CA GLY A 171 15.49 1.38 -2.10
C GLY A 171 14.28 2.26 -2.42
N ASN A 172 13.44 2.57 -1.44
CA ASN A 172 12.27 3.42 -1.63
C ASN A 172 12.45 4.71 -0.81
N PHE A 173 12.19 5.84 -1.45
CA PHE A 173 12.10 7.14 -0.80
C PHE A 173 10.72 7.72 -1.08
N ALA A 174 10.04 8.19 -0.05
CA ALA A 174 8.75 8.84 -0.16
C ALA A 174 8.81 10.19 0.55
N TRP A 175 8.22 11.19 -0.08
CA TRP A 175 8.07 12.52 0.47
C TRP A 175 6.61 12.95 0.39
N GLN A 176 6.07 13.33 1.55
CA GLN A 176 4.72 13.85 1.70
C GLN A 176 4.83 15.27 2.30
N PRO A 177 4.49 16.34 1.55
CA PRO A 177 4.70 17.72 1.99
C PRO A 177 3.92 18.09 3.26
N ILE A 178 2.72 17.51 3.43
CA ILE A 178 1.85 17.72 4.59
C ILE A 178 1.51 16.33 5.15
N THR A 179 2.08 15.99 6.30
CA THR A 179 1.82 14.72 6.97
C THR A 179 0.52 14.82 7.77
N ARG A 180 -0.57 14.29 7.20
CA ARG A 180 -1.83 14.00 7.88
C ARG A 180 -2.36 12.65 7.40
N ASP A 181 -3.34 12.12 8.12
CA ASP A 181 -3.74 10.72 8.03
C ASP A 181 -4.93 10.47 7.08
N GLY A 182 -5.53 11.54 6.53
CA GLY A 182 -6.62 11.44 5.55
C GLY A 182 -6.19 10.69 4.30
N GLY A 183 -6.95 9.67 3.90
CA GLY A 183 -6.63 8.86 2.72
C GLY A 183 -5.40 7.97 2.87
N GLN A 184 -4.93 7.72 4.09
CA GLN A 184 -3.79 6.83 4.35
C GLN A 184 -4.21 5.36 4.26
N MET A 185 -3.54 4.61 3.40
CA MET A 185 -3.69 3.16 3.32
C MET A 185 -2.87 2.47 4.40
N LEU A 186 -3.30 1.27 4.79
CA LEU A 186 -2.54 0.40 5.68
C LEU A 186 -1.24 -0.08 4.99
N GLY A 187 -0.11 0.19 5.63
CA GLY A 187 1.23 -0.26 5.26
C GLY A 187 1.42 -1.75 5.49
N LYS A 188 0.92 -2.57 4.57
CA LYS A 188 1.09 -4.03 4.60
C LYS A 188 2.53 -4.40 4.22
N ARG A 189 3.14 -5.34 4.96
CA ARG A 189 4.48 -5.88 4.65
C ARG A 189 4.53 -6.56 3.27
N TYR A 190 3.44 -7.22 2.90
CA TYR A 190 3.29 -7.99 1.68
C TYR A 190 1.94 -7.65 1.05
N GLY A 191 1.95 -7.12 -0.18
CA GLY A 191 0.77 -6.97 -1.02
C GLY A 191 0.83 -7.95 -2.18
N LEU A 192 -0.32 -8.53 -2.58
CA LEU A 192 -0.36 -9.55 -3.63
C LEU A 192 0.14 -9.02 -4.96
N TYR A 193 -0.09 -7.74 -5.28
CA TYR A 193 0.42 -7.14 -6.52
C TYR A 193 1.95 -7.16 -6.59
N ASN A 194 2.63 -6.94 -5.46
CA ASN A 194 4.10 -6.94 -5.42
C ASN A 194 4.67 -8.36 -5.46
N ILE A 195 4.00 -9.32 -4.82
CA ILE A 195 4.44 -10.73 -4.80
C ILE A 195 4.23 -11.39 -6.15
N THR A 196 3.10 -11.10 -6.81
CA THR A 196 2.79 -11.62 -8.14
C THR A 196 3.47 -10.84 -9.26
N ASP A 197 4.44 -9.98 -8.95
CA ASP A 197 5.19 -9.21 -9.96
C ASP A 197 5.85 -10.13 -10.98
N VAL A 198 6.35 -11.30 -10.56
CA VAL A 198 6.92 -12.32 -11.45
C VAL A 198 5.96 -12.84 -12.52
N VAL A 199 4.64 -12.66 -12.35
CA VAL A 199 3.60 -13.10 -13.29
C VAL A 199 3.36 -12.08 -14.41
N SER A 200 3.54 -10.79 -14.10
CA SER A 200 3.46 -9.69 -15.07
C SER A 200 4.33 -8.54 -14.56
N PRO A 201 5.63 -8.51 -14.88
CA PRO A 201 6.60 -7.65 -14.20
C PRO A 201 6.31 -6.16 -14.31
N TRP A 202 6.38 -5.47 -13.17
CA TRP A 202 6.45 -4.01 -13.06
C TRP A 202 7.72 -3.60 -12.30
N PHE A 203 7.94 -4.16 -11.10
CA PHE A 203 9.10 -3.80 -10.28
C PHE A 203 10.39 -4.46 -10.75
N GLN A 204 10.27 -5.67 -11.29
CA GLN A 204 11.37 -6.52 -11.76
C GLN A 204 11.54 -6.50 -13.28
N ARG A 205 10.98 -5.51 -13.98
CA ARG A 205 11.25 -5.36 -15.42
C ARG A 205 12.76 -5.15 -15.66
N PRO A 206 13.35 -5.79 -16.68
CA PRO A 206 14.75 -5.57 -17.02
C PRO A 206 15.01 -4.11 -17.36
N ASN A 207 16.17 -3.60 -16.94
CA ASN A 207 16.66 -2.31 -17.36
C ASN A 207 16.89 -2.31 -18.88
N GLN A 208 16.44 -1.26 -19.56
CA GLN A 208 16.47 -1.15 -21.04
C GLN A 208 17.65 -0.29 -21.53
N ASN A 209 18.78 -0.33 -20.81
CA ASN A 209 19.97 0.46 -21.11
C ASN A 209 20.76 -0.10 -22.30
#